data_AF-A0A916JCF4-F1
#
_entry.id   AF-A0A916JCF4-F1
#
_cell.length_a   1.000
_cell.length_b   1.000
_cell.length_c   1.000
_cell.angle_alpha   90.00
_cell.angle_beta   90.00
_cell.angle_gamma   90.00
#
_symmetry.space_group_name_H-M   'P 1'
#
loop_
_entity.id
_entity.type
_entity.pdbx_description
1 polymer ?
#
loop_
_entity_poly.entity_id
_entity_poly.type
_entity_poly.pdbx_seq_one_letter_code
_entity_poly.pdbx_strand_id
1 'polypeptide(L)'
;MCKVTVNDVLTNIKMSTRILPFLFAAICSAVFLSAHQPTAKKADLYLLIGQSNMAGRGVISQDSPNISPNIRMLNNSNAWVIAQDPLHADFPKAAGVGPGLAFAREMERQNPGKQIGLIPCAVGGTSIDEWQPELSQNIRTYIPMMRCSKK
;
A
#
# COMPACT_ATOMS: atom_id res chain seq x y z
N MET A 1 -18.82 36.92 32.38
CA MET A 1 -17.48 36.29 32.34
C MET A 1 -17.21 35.67 33.70
N CYS A 2 -17.41 34.36 33.86
CA CYS A 2 -17.08 33.65 35.09
C CYS A 2 -15.95 32.66 34.76
N LYS A 3 -14.76 32.88 35.33
CA LYS A 3 -13.60 32.00 35.18
C LYS A 3 -13.83 30.77 36.05
N VAL A 4 -14.03 29.62 35.42
CA VAL A 4 -13.97 28.32 36.12
C VAL A 4 -12.50 27.92 36.19
N THR A 5 -11.92 27.96 37.40
CA THR A 5 -10.56 27.49 37.68
C THR A 5 -10.56 25.99 38.00
N VAL A 6 -9.52 25.29 37.57
CA VAL A 6 -9.31 23.82 37.63
C VAL A 6 -9.36 23.23 39.05
N ASN A 7 -9.37 24.06 40.10
CA ASN A 7 -9.33 23.62 41.49
C ASN A 7 -10.68 23.12 42.05
N ASP A 8 -11.81 23.36 41.37
CA ASP A 8 -13.13 22.94 41.88
C ASP A 8 -13.47 21.46 41.62
N VAL A 9 -12.64 20.74 40.85
CA VAL A 9 -12.87 19.31 40.54
C VAL A 9 -12.22 18.37 41.58
N LEU A 10 -11.36 18.87 42.47
CA LEU A 10 -10.53 18.03 43.37
C LEU A 10 -11.01 17.94 44.83
N THR A 11 -12.15 18.54 45.18
CA THR A 11 -12.69 18.44 46.54
C THR A 11 -13.92 17.52 46.58
N ASN A 12 -13.64 16.25 46.92
CA ASN A 12 -14.53 15.21 47.49
C ASN A 12 -14.58 13.87 46.72
N ILE A 13 -13.41 13.27 46.47
CA ILE A 13 -13.34 11.81 46.24
C ILE A 13 -12.51 11.21 47.38
N LYS A 14 -13.17 10.71 48.42
CA LYS A 14 -12.58 9.74 49.37
C LYS A 14 -12.35 8.44 48.60
N MET A 15 -11.27 8.40 47.81
CA MET A 15 -10.92 7.27 46.97
C MET A 15 -10.47 6.13 47.88
N SER A 16 -11.34 5.14 48.08
CA SER A 16 -11.05 3.92 48.83
C SER A 16 -9.79 3.26 48.27
N THR A 17 -8.81 3.00 49.13
CA THR A 17 -7.51 2.38 48.79
C THR A 17 -7.65 1.00 48.12
N ARG A 18 -8.83 0.38 48.21
CA ARG A 18 -9.15 -0.90 47.55
C ARG A 18 -9.33 -0.78 46.02
N ILE A 19 -9.56 0.43 45.50
CA ILE A 19 -9.84 0.66 44.06
C ILE A 19 -8.56 1.03 43.29
N LEU A 20 -7.54 1.52 44.00
CA LEU A 20 -6.24 1.93 43.46
C LEU A 20 -5.49 0.85 42.65
N PRO A 21 -5.42 -0.44 43.07
CA PRO A 21 -4.75 -1.46 42.27
C PRO A 21 -5.51 -1.79 40.98
N PHE A 22 -6.85 -1.70 40.99
CA PHE A 22 -7.67 -1.91 39.79
C PHE A 22 -7.51 -0.77 38.79
N LEU A 23 -7.44 0.48 39.27
CA LEU A 23 -7.16 1.63 38.41
C LEU A 23 -5.75 1.55 37.81
N PHE A 24 -4.75 1.16 38.60
CA PHE A 24 -3.37 1.01 38.14
C PHE A 24 -3.24 -0.12 37.10
N ALA A 25 -3.88 -1.27 37.33
CA ALA A 25 -3.91 -2.37 36.38
C ALA A 25 -4.63 -2.01 35.06
N ALA A 26 -5.73 -1.25 35.14
CA ALA A 26 -6.45 -0.78 33.95
C ALA A 26 -5.61 0.23 33.15
N ILE A 27 -4.91 1.15 33.82
CA ILE A 27 -4.00 2.10 33.19
C ILE A 27 -2.81 1.37 32.55
N CYS A 28 -2.17 0.42 33.25
CA CYS A 28 -1.12 -0.40 32.67
C CYS A 28 -1.60 -1.14 31.43
N SER A 29 -2.76 -1.81 31.49
CA SER A 29 -3.32 -2.55 30.35
C SER A 29 -3.59 -1.64 29.14
N ALA A 30 -4.12 -0.43 29.37
CA ALA A 30 -4.34 0.54 28.31
C ALA A 30 -3.03 1.06 27.69
N VAL A 31 -1.98 1.29 28.50
CA VAL A 31 -0.66 1.71 28.03
C VAL A 31 0.01 0.59 27.23
N PHE A 32 -0.07 -0.67 27.68
CA PHE A 32 0.46 -1.82 26.94
C PHE A 32 -0.24 -2.03 25.59
N LEU A 33 -1.57 -1.84 25.53
CA LEU A 33 -2.33 -1.97 24.29
C LEU A 33 -1.97 -0.85 23.29
N SER A 34 -1.71 0.37 23.77
CA SER A 34 -1.24 1.48 22.94
C SER A 34 0.19 1.31 22.44
N ALA A 35 1.05 0.59 23.17
CA ALA A 35 2.45 0.37 22.80
C ALA A 35 2.64 -0.69 21.70
N HIS A 36 1.64 -1.52 21.43
CA HIS A 36 1.69 -2.58 20.40
C HIS A 36 1.13 -2.14 19.05
N GLN A 37 1.17 -0.84 18.71
CA GLN A 37 0.82 -0.44 17.35
C GLN A 37 1.78 -1.14 16.36
N PRO A 38 1.27 -1.92 15.39
CA PRO A 38 2.12 -2.51 14.38
C PRO A 38 2.81 -1.37 13.63
N THR A 39 4.13 -1.25 13.78
CA THR A 39 4.88 -0.31 12.96
C THR A 39 4.70 -0.75 11.51
N ALA A 40 4.14 0.13 10.68
CA ALA A 40 3.99 -0.15 9.26
C ALA A 40 5.34 -0.63 8.71
N LYS A 41 5.39 -1.88 8.20
CA LYS A 41 6.60 -2.40 7.57
C LYS A 41 6.96 -1.46 6.43
N LYS A 42 8.21 -1.01 6.37
CA LYS A 42 8.71 -0.23 5.23
C LYS A 42 8.68 -1.14 4.00
N ALA A 43 7.95 -0.72 2.97
CA ALA A 43 7.88 -1.41 1.68
C ALA A 43 8.77 -0.70 0.66
N ASP A 44 9.36 -1.47 -0.26
CA ASP A 44 9.96 -0.91 -1.47
C ASP A 44 8.89 -0.85 -2.57
N LEU A 45 8.69 0.35 -3.14
CA LEU A 45 7.69 0.59 -4.16
C LEU A 45 8.34 0.68 -5.54
N TYR A 46 7.77 -0.03 -6.50
CA TYR A 46 8.22 -0.05 -7.89
C TYR A 46 7.09 0.39 -8.81
N LEU A 47 7.35 1.47 -9.54
CA LEU A 47 6.46 1.95 -10.59
C LEU A 47 6.72 1.18 -11.89
N LEU A 48 5.69 0.53 -12.41
CA LEU A 48 5.77 -0.26 -13.64
C LEU A 48 5.15 0.56 -14.78
N ILE A 49 5.98 1.10 -15.67
CA ILE A 49 5.57 1.95 -16.80
C ILE A 49 6.14 1.44 -18.12
N GLY A 50 5.58 1.92 -19.22
CA GLY A 50 5.96 1.53 -20.58
C GLY A 50 4.76 0.99 -21.35
N GLN A 51 5.04 0.18 -22.37
CA GLN A 51 4.03 -0.33 -23.30
C GLN A 51 3.61 -1.79 -23.02
N SER A 52 3.08 -2.48 -24.04
CA SER A 52 2.45 -3.81 -23.93
C SER A 52 3.36 -4.87 -23.32
N ASN A 53 4.67 -4.81 -23.55
CA ASN A 53 5.63 -5.77 -23.00
C ASN A 53 5.80 -5.61 -21.47
N MET A 54 5.65 -4.40 -20.92
CA MET A 54 5.58 -4.21 -19.46
C MET A 54 4.18 -4.55 -18.94
N ALA A 55 3.14 -4.12 -19.66
CA ALA A 55 1.76 -4.39 -19.28
C ALA A 55 1.49 -5.90 -19.14
N GLY A 56 2.08 -6.69 -20.03
CA GLY A 56 2.00 -8.14 -20.05
C GLY A 56 0.98 -8.63 -21.06
N ARG A 57 1.44 -9.49 -21.98
CA ARG A 57 0.63 -10.17 -23.03
C ARG A 57 0.95 -11.66 -23.10
N GLY A 58 1.77 -12.16 -22.18
CA GLY A 58 2.14 -13.57 -22.11
C GLY A 58 0.97 -14.43 -21.64
N VAL A 59 0.99 -15.71 -22.02
CA VAL A 59 -0.01 -16.68 -21.57
C VAL A 59 0.09 -16.85 -20.05
N ILE A 60 -1.05 -16.77 -19.37
CA ILE A 60 -1.16 -17.06 -17.94
C ILE A 60 -1.19 -18.58 -17.80
N SER A 61 -0.17 -19.16 -17.17
CA SER A 61 -0.21 -20.59 -16.82
C SER A 61 -1.34 -20.85 -15.82
N GLN A 62 -2.02 -21.99 -15.96
CA GLN A 62 -3.02 -22.44 -14.99
C GLN A 62 -2.39 -22.95 -13.70
N ASP A 63 -1.08 -23.23 -13.71
CA ASP A 63 -0.34 -23.57 -12.50
C ASP A 63 -0.37 -22.35 -11.57
N SER A 64 -0.97 -22.50 -10.39
CA SER A 64 -1.01 -21.44 -9.37
C SER A 64 0.42 -21.00 -9.06
N PRO A 65 0.87 -19.84 -9.55
CA PRO A 65 2.24 -19.46 -9.35
C PRO A 65 2.37 -19.03 -7.89
N ASN A 66 3.30 -19.62 -7.14
CA ASN A 66 3.48 -19.41 -5.70
C ASN A 66 3.21 -17.94 -5.31
N ILE A 67 2.08 -17.71 -4.64
CA ILE A 67 1.54 -16.39 -4.35
C ILE A 67 2.16 -15.93 -3.02
N SER A 68 3.04 -14.94 -3.08
CA SER A 68 3.65 -14.37 -1.88
C SER A 68 2.75 -13.27 -1.28
N PRO A 69 2.37 -13.34 0.00
CA PRO A 69 1.59 -12.29 0.65
C PRO A 69 2.37 -10.98 0.88
N ASN A 70 3.70 -11.02 0.76
CA ASN A 70 4.57 -9.84 0.90
C ASN A 70 4.70 -9.04 -0.41
N ILE A 71 4.26 -9.59 -1.54
CA ILE A 71 4.22 -8.87 -2.82
C ILE A 71 2.79 -8.36 -3.02
N ARG A 72 2.64 -7.04 -3.00
CA ARG A 72 1.36 -6.36 -3.19
C ARG A 72 1.38 -5.57 -4.49
N MET A 73 0.22 -5.40 -5.11
CA MET A 73 0.02 -4.47 -6.22
C MET A 73 -1.11 -3.50 -5.91
N LEU A 74 -1.01 -2.28 -6.44
CA LEU A 74 -2.06 -1.30 -6.37
C LEU A 74 -3.04 -1.52 -7.53
N ASN A 75 -4.28 -1.90 -7.22
CA ASN A 75 -5.29 -2.12 -8.25
C ASN A 75 -5.96 -0.81 -8.71
N ASN A 76 -6.82 -0.89 -9.73
CA ASN A 76 -7.56 0.27 -10.27
C ASN A 76 -8.50 0.96 -9.27
N SER A 77 -8.87 0.26 -8.18
CA SER A 77 -9.68 0.82 -7.09
C SER A 77 -8.82 1.49 -6.00
N ASN A 78 -7.51 1.65 -6.25
CA ASN A 78 -6.52 2.20 -5.30
C ASN A 78 -6.38 1.38 -4.02
N ALA A 79 -6.60 0.06 -4.10
CA ALA A 79 -6.40 -0.86 -3.00
C ALA A 79 -5.15 -1.71 -3.23
N TRP A 80 -4.37 -1.89 -2.17
CA TRP A 80 -3.24 -2.82 -2.14
C TRP A 80 -3.74 -4.25 -1.99
N VAL A 81 -3.67 -5.01 -3.07
CA VAL A 81 -4.04 -6.43 -3.11
C VAL A 81 -2.80 -7.30 -3.23
N ILE A 82 -2.91 -8.60 -2.98
CA ILE A 82 -1.82 -9.53 -3.28
C ILE A 82 -1.57 -9.50 -4.79
N ALA A 83 -0.31 -9.39 -5.20
CA ALA A 83 0.04 -9.26 -6.62
C ALA A 83 -0.15 -10.59 -7.35
N GLN A 84 -0.83 -10.53 -8.50
CA GLN A 84 -1.06 -11.66 -9.39
C GLN A 84 -1.13 -11.15 -10.83
N ASP A 85 -0.62 -11.93 -11.79
CA ASP A 85 -0.83 -11.64 -13.20
C ASP A 85 -2.31 -11.84 -13.58
N PRO A 86 -2.89 -10.98 -14.43
CA PRO A 86 -2.26 -9.83 -15.06
C PRO A 86 -2.14 -8.64 -14.09
N LEU A 87 -0.96 -8.03 -14.03
CA LEU A 87 -0.72 -6.84 -13.19
C LEU A 87 -1.39 -5.58 -13.73
N HIS A 88 -1.55 -5.48 -15.06
CA HIS A 88 -2.11 -4.32 -15.73
C HIS A 88 -3.47 -4.65 -16.35
N ALA A 89 -4.40 -3.70 -16.24
CA ALA A 89 -5.75 -3.80 -16.80
C ALA A 89 -5.96 -2.80 -17.96
N ASP A 90 -4.88 -2.40 -18.63
CA ASP A 90 -4.90 -1.41 -19.72
C ASP A 90 -5.70 -1.89 -20.93
N PHE A 91 -5.63 -3.19 -21.23
CA PHE A 91 -6.37 -3.82 -22.31
C PHE A 91 -6.91 -5.20 -21.87
N PRO A 92 -8.11 -5.26 -21.25
CA PRO A 92 -8.62 -6.48 -20.61
C PRO A 92 -8.70 -7.71 -21.53
N LYS A 93 -8.92 -7.50 -22.83
CA LYS A 93 -9.03 -8.60 -23.82
C LYS A 93 -7.70 -9.29 -24.14
N ALA A 94 -6.57 -8.68 -23.80
CA ALA A 94 -5.24 -9.22 -24.07
C ALA A 94 -4.31 -9.14 -22.85
N ALA A 95 -4.84 -8.88 -21.66
CA ALA A 95 -4.05 -8.80 -20.44
C ALA A 95 -3.47 -10.18 -20.13
N GLY A 96 -2.17 -10.22 -19.79
CA GLY A 96 -1.47 -11.47 -19.53
C GLY A 96 -0.24 -11.27 -18.64
N VAL A 97 0.67 -12.22 -18.68
CA VAL A 97 1.91 -12.19 -17.91
C VAL A 97 2.85 -11.11 -18.44
N GLY A 98 3.38 -10.31 -17.51
CA GLY A 98 4.46 -9.35 -17.75
C GLY A 98 5.67 -9.62 -16.83
N PRO A 99 6.72 -8.78 -16.88
CA PRO A 99 7.92 -9.00 -16.08
C PRO A 99 7.75 -8.63 -14.59
N GLY A 100 6.73 -7.83 -14.24
CA GLY A 100 6.63 -7.20 -12.93
C GLY A 100 6.59 -8.17 -11.74
N LEU A 101 5.85 -9.28 -11.86
CA LEU A 101 5.72 -10.24 -10.76
C LEU A 101 7.01 -11.06 -10.56
N ALA A 102 7.66 -11.46 -11.66
CA ALA A 102 8.95 -12.15 -11.62
C ALA A 102 10.03 -11.26 -11.00
N PHE A 103 10.08 -9.99 -11.40
CA PHE A 103 10.95 -8.99 -10.80
C PHE A 103 10.72 -8.86 -9.29
N ALA A 104 9.46 -8.71 -8.87
CA ALA A 104 9.11 -8.56 -7.46
C ALA A 104 9.52 -9.75 -6.59
N ARG A 105 9.36 -10.98 -7.12
CA ARG A 105 9.81 -12.21 -6.46
C ARG A 105 11.30 -12.23 -6.24
N GLU A 106 12.08 -11.79 -7.23
CA GLU A 106 13.52 -11.71 -7.08
C GLU A 106 13.92 -10.63 -6.05
N MET A 107 13.26 -9.48 -6.06
CA MET A 107 13.49 -8.43 -5.05
C MET A 107 13.15 -8.90 -3.63
N GLU A 108 12.05 -9.63 -3.44
CA GLU A 108 11.70 -10.25 -2.16
C GLU A 108 12.76 -11.28 -1.74
N ARG A 109 13.19 -12.16 -2.65
CA ARG A 109 14.18 -13.21 -2.38
C ARG A 109 15.51 -12.61 -1.90
N GLN A 110 15.93 -11.50 -2.49
CA GLN A 110 17.15 -10.78 -2.12
C GLN A 110 17.00 -9.98 -0.81
N ASN A 111 15.77 -9.70 -0.37
CA ASN A 111 15.47 -8.92 0.82
C ASN A 111 14.42 -9.63 1.72
N PRO A 112 14.78 -10.74 2.39
CA PRO A 112 13.82 -11.53 3.16
C PRO A 112 13.05 -10.71 4.20
N GLY A 113 11.73 -10.86 4.21
CA GLY A 113 10.84 -10.20 5.17
C GLY A 113 10.46 -8.76 4.82
N LYS A 114 11.03 -8.20 3.74
CA LYS A 114 10.65 -6.89 3.19
C LYS A 114 9.40 -6.99 2.34
N GLN A 115 8.53 -6.01 2.45
CA GLN A 115 7.33 -5.94 1.63
C GLN A 115 7.66 -5.26 0.29
N ILE A 116 7.14 -5.82 -0.81
CA ILE A 116 7.33 -5.28 -2.16
C ILE A 116 5.98 -4.75 -2.65
N GLY A 117 5.93 -3.51 -3.10
CA GLY A 117 4.74 -2.88 -3.67
C GLY A 117 4.93 -2.57 -5.15
N LEU A 118 4.00 -3.05 -5.99
CA LEU A 118 3.96 -2.77 -7.42
C LEU A 118 2.88 -1.74 -7.73
N ILE A 119 3.22 -0.76 -8.56
CA ILE A 119 2.29 0.28 -9.03
C ILE A 119 2.18 0.12 -10.56
N PRO A 120 1.17 -0.62 -11.07
CA PRO A 120 1.04 -0.94 -12.50
C PRO A 120 0.42 0.23 -13.29
N CYS A 121 1.20 0.88 -14.16
CA CYS A 121 0.76 2.02 -14.96
C CYS A 121 1.28 2.00 -16.41
N ALA A 122 1.68 0.84 -16.92
CA ALA A 122 1.98 0.64 -18.33
C ALA A 122 0.71 0.67 -19.20
N VAL A 123 0.87 1.13 -20.44
CA VAL A 123 -0.22 1.30 -21.42
C VAL A 123 0.23 0.81 -22.79
N GLY A 124 -0.38 -0.27 -23.28
CA GLY A 124 -0.02 -0.89 -24.55
C GLY A 124 -0.31 -0.04 -25.79
N GLY A 125 0.51 -0.23 -26.83
CA GLY A 125 0.38 0.52 -28.08
C GLY A 125 0.62 2.02 -27.89
N THR A 126 1.57 2.37 -27.04
CA THR A 126 2.02 3.76 -26.84
C THR A 126 3.46 3.89 -27.32
N SER A 127 3.74 4.97 -28.04
CA SER A 127 5.08 5.40 -28.43
C SER A 127 5.72 6.23 -27.31
N ILE A 128 7.04 6.44 -27.37
CA ILE A 128 7.74 7.26 -26.38
C ILE A 128 7.27 8.72 -26.36
N ASP A 129 6.81 9.24 -27.51
CA ASP A 129 6.30 10.61 -27.63
C ASP A 129 5.04 10.85 -26.80
N GLU A 130 4.21 9.81 -26.64
CA GLU A 130 3.04 9.84 -25.75
C GLU A 130 3.46 9.91 -24.27
N TRP A 131 4.68 9.58 -23.88
CA TRP A 131 5.14 9.64 -22.48
C TRP A 131 5.79 10.98 -22.11
N GLN A 132 5.84 11.94 -23.05
CA GLN A 132 6.40 13.26 -22.80
C GLN A 132 5.53 14.09 -21.81
N PRO A 133 6.14 14.98 -21.02
CA PRO A 133 5.43 15.77 -20.03
C PRO A 133 4.51 16.85 -20.60
N GLU A 134 4.55 17.12 -21.91
CA GLU A 134 3.81 18.21 -22.54
C GLU A 134 2.28 18.04 -22.35
N LEU A 135 1.73 18.94 -21.53
CA LEU A 135 0.61 18.67 -20.62
C LEU A 135 -0.79 18.52 -21.25
N SER A 136 -0.98 18.82 -22.54
CA SER A 136 -2.32 18.87 -23.15
C SER A 136 -2.68 17.67 -24.03
N GLN A 137 -1.70 16.90 -24.49
CA GLN A 137 -1.93 15.81 -25.47
C GLN A 137 -1.85 14.41 -24.83
N ASN A 138 -1.19 14.26 -23.67
CA ASN A 138 -0.80 12.96 -23.12
C ASN A 138 -1.69 12.47 -21.96
N ILE A 139 -3.01 12.60 -22.12
CA ILE A 139 -4.05 12.13 -21.19
C ILE A 139 -4.04 10.61 -20.97
N ARG A 140 -3.44 9.85 -21.89
CA ARG A 140 -3.45 8.39 -21.91
C ARG A 140 -2.34 7.76 -21.06
N THR A 141 -1.25 8.48 -20.81
CA THR A 141 0.05 7.91 -20.38
C THR A 141 0.69 8.73 -19.26
N TYR A 142 1.25 9.90 -19.56
CA TYR A 142 2.02 10.72 -18.63
C TYR A 142 1.17 11.17 -17.42
N ILE A 143 -0.04 11.67 -17.67
CA ILE A 143 -0.94 12.11 -16.60
C ILE A 143 -1.36 10.93 -15.68
N PRO A 144 -1.84 9.79 -16.21
CA PRO A 144 -2.10 8.59 -15.41
C PRO A 144 -0.88 8.12 -14.61
N MET A 145 0.31 8.08 -15.21
CA MET A 145 1.56 7.73 -14.51
C MET A 145 1.83 8.66 -13.32
N MET A 146 1.73 9.97 -13.52
CA MET A 146 1.95 10.94 -12.44
C MET A 146 0.88 10.85 -11.34
N ARG A 147 -0.34 10.40 -11.65
CA ARG A 147 -1.37 10.10 -10.64
C ARG A 147 -1.05 8.82 -9.88
N CYS A 148 -0.53 7.80 -10.57
CA CYS A 148 -0.11 6.55 -9.94
C CYS A 148 1.05 6.74 -8.96
N SER A 149 2.05 7.54 -9.34
CA SER A 149 3.29 7.71 -8.57
C SER A 149 3.12 8.51 -7.26
N LYS A 150 1.97 9.16 -7.07
CA LYS A 150 1.66 9.97 -5.88
C LYS A 150 0.80 9.22 -4.84
N LYS A 151 0.54 7.94 -5.07
CA LYS A 151 -0.24 7.08 -4.17
C LYS A 151 0.68 6.38 -3.18
#